data_AF-A0A7S0L477-F1
#
_entry.id   AF-A0A7S0L477-F1
#
_cell.length_a   1.000
_cell.length_b   1.000
_cell.length_c   1.000
_cell.angle_alpha   90.00
_cell.angle_beta   90.00
_cell.angle_gamma   90.00
#
_symmetry.space_group_name_H-M   'P 1'
#
loop_
_entity.id
_entity.type
_entity.pdbx_description
1 polymer ?
#
loop_
_entity_poly.entity_id
_entity_poly.type
_entity_poly.pdbx_seq_one_letter_code
_entity_poly.pdbx_strand_id
1 'polypeptide(L)'
;AEGYGLCRYVLKGEWSGTNGTAAGSPNLGNYFRNPQMLLTLNRPTDILLRLRCSARARPSMHMALFDGGGRLGGTDAVVSRARATSEGGVYAHPPGGVLLPRMHLHSGTFVCILSTFEPCDAPFELVIFASQGSMRCDKLHA
;
A
#
# COMPACT_ATOMS: atom_id res chain seq x y z
N ALA A 1 9.07 13.77 -14.73
CA ALA A 1 9.29 12.44 -14.10
C ALA A 1 8.31 12.27 -12.93
N GLU A 2 7.80 11.06 -12.71
CA GLU A 2 6.74 10.75 -11.73
C GLU A 2 7.01 11.25 -10.30
N GLY A 3 8.27 11.24 -9.85
CA GLY A 3 8.70 11.74 -8.53
C GLY A 3 9.65 12.93 -8.62
N TYR A 4 9.45 13.85 -9.57
CA TYR A 4 10.34 15.02 -9.71
C TYR A 4 10.45 15.80 -8.38
N GLY A 5 11.68 15.97 -7.90
CA GLY A 5 11.98 16.63 -6.62
C GLY A 5 11.83 15.74 -5.37
N LEU A 6 11.53 14.45 -5.53
CA LEU A 6 11.34 13.51 -4.42
C LEU A 6 12.41 12.40 -4.42
N CYS A 7 12.73 11.89 -3.24
CA CYS A 7 13.57 10.71 -3.06
C CYS A 7 12.76 9.44 -3.27
N ARG A 8 13.35 8.46 -3.96
CA ARG A 8 12.72 7.17 -4.27
C ARG A 8 13.18 6.08 -3.30
N TYR A 9 12.21 5.40 -2.70
CA TYR A 9 12.38 4.21 -1.87
C TYR A 9 11.64 3.04 -2.50
N VAL A 10 12.17 1.82 -2.35
CA VAL A 10 11.53 0.60 -2.87
C VAL A 10 11.51 -0.44 -1.77
N LEU A 11 10.31 -0.93 -1.48
CA LEU A 11 10.11 -2.07 -0.60
C LEU A 11 9.60 -3.25 -1.41
N LYS A 12 10.25 -4.39 -1.22
CA LYS A 12 9.83 -5.66 -1.84
C LYS A 12 9.05 -6.48 -0.83
N GLY A 13 8.05 -7.20 -1.31
CA GLY A 13 7.28 -8.12 -0.50
C GLY A 13 6.52 -9.12 -1.37
N GLU A 14 5.61 -9.84 -0.74
CA GLU A 14 4.76 -10.81 -1.41
C GLU A 14 3.39 -10.92 -0.73
N TRP A 15 2.38 -11.21 -1.54
CA TRP A 15 1.17 -11.89 -1.07
C TRP A 15 1.48 -13.38 -1.03
N SER A 16 1.26 -14.01 0.12
CA SER A 16 1.58 -15.42 0.37
C SER A 16 0.42 -16.11 1.09
N GLY A 17 -0.13 -17.15 0.49
CA GLY A 17 -1.16 -18.01 1.06
C GLY A 17 -0.62 -18.78 2.26
N THR A 18 0.64 -19.26 2.18
CA THR A 18 1.33 -19.92 3.31
C THR A 18 1.42 -19.02 4.54
N ASN A 19 1.74 -17.74 4.34
CA ASN A 19 1.83 -16.76 5.43
C ASN A 19 0.48 -16.05 5.73
N GLY A 20 -0.60 -16.45 5.06
CA GLY A 20 -1.93 -15.86 5.23
C GLY A 20 -2.09 -14.41 4.74
N THR A 21 -1.12 -13.88 3.99
CA THR A 21 -1.13 -12.50 3.47
C THR A 21 -1.75 -12.36 2.09
N ALA A 22 -1.91 -13.45 1.35
CA ALA A 22 -2.72 -13.48 0.13
C ALA A 22 -4.22 -13.52 0.49
N ALA A 23 -4.74 -12.41 1.03
CA ALA A 23 -6.09 -12.39 1.60
C ALA A 23 -7.17 -11.82 0.67
N GLY A 24 -6.75 -11.20 -0.44
CA GLY A 24 -7.66 -10.67 -1.46
C GLY A 24 -8.42 -9.42 -1.01
N SER A 25 -9.53 -9.14 -1.69
CA SER A 25 -10.29 -7.90 -1.53
C SER A 25 -11.15 -7.84 -0.25
N PRO A 26 -11.66 -6.64 0.13
CA PRO A 26 -12.61 -6.47 1.23
C PRO A 26 -13.82 -7.41 1.19
N ASN A 27 -14.24 -7.81 -0.01
CA ASN A 27 -15.40 -8.69 -0.22
C ASN A 27 -15.21 -10.09 0.40
N LEU A 28 -13.98 -10.46 0.76
CA LEU A 28 -13.63 -11.78 1.30
C LEU A 28 -13.44 -11.79 2.83
N GLY A 29 -13.71 -10.66 3.51
CA GLY A 29 -13.70 -10.57 4.98
C GLY A 29 -12.33 -10.62 5.66
N ASN A 30 -11.26 -10.92 4.93
CA ASN A 30 -9.91 -11.09 5.46
C ASN A 30 -8.96 -9.95 5.07
N TYR A 31 -9.49 -8.81 4.61
CA TYR A 31 -8.69 -7.73 4.02
C TYR A 31 -7.54 -7.22 4.89
N PHE A 32 -7.75 -7.15 6.21
CA PHE A 32 -6.73 -6.75 7.20
C PHE A 32 -5.53 -7.72 7.29
N ARG A 33 -5.64 -8.93 6.74
CA ARG A 33 -4.54 -9.90 6.71
C ARG A 33 -3.55 -9.64 5.58
N ASN A 34 -3.94 -8.85 4.58
CA ASN A 34 -3.03 -8.42 3.52
C ASN A 34 -1.79 -7.70 4.12
N PRO A 35 -0.67 -7.64 3.37
CA PRO A 35 0.50 -6.89 3.78
C PRO A 35 0.16 -5.44 4.16
N GLN A 36 0.61 -5.03 5.35
CA GLN A 36 0.43 -3.68 5.85
C GLN A 36 1.80 -3.01 6.06
N MET A 37 1.99 -1.84 5.46
CA MET A 37 3.21 -1.05 5.59
C MET A 37 2.96 0.16 6.49
N LEU A 38 3.78 0.34 7.52
CA LEU A 38 3.75 1.52 8.37
C LEU A 38 4.65 2.60 7.78
N LEU A 39 4.06 3.74 7.43
CA LEU A 39 4.77 4.96 7.06
C LEU A 39 4.87 5.85 8.28
N THR A 40 6.08 6.25 8.66
CA THR A 40 6.33 7.23 9.72
C THR A 40 6.95 8.48 9.11
N LEU A 41 6.24 9.60 9.22
CA LEU A 41 6.64 10.89 8.67
C LEU A 41 7.02 11.83 9.82
N ASN A 42 8.27 12.30 9.86
CA ASN A 42 8.76 13.20 10.91
C ASN A 42 8.41 14.67 10.67
N ARG A 43 7.92 15.02 9.47
CA ARG A 43 7.52 16.36 9.05
C ARG A 43 6.50 16.29 7.92
N PRO A 44 5.75 17.37 7.65
CA PRO A 44 4.89 17.45 6.48
C PRO A 44 5.63 17.08 5.19
N THR A 45 5.06 16.19 4.39
CA THR A 45 5.75 15.51 3.29
C THR A 45 4.82 15.34 2.09
N ASP A 46 5.32 15.74 0.91
CA ASP A 46 4.74 15.32 -0.35
C ASP A 46 5.07 13.84 -0.58
N ILE A 47 4.05 13.03 -0.81
CA ILE A 47 4.19 11.60 -1.01
C ILE A 47 3.45 11.11 -2.25
N LEU A 48 4.04 10.13 -2.91
CA LEU A 48 3.45 9.38 -4.01
C LEU A 48 3.83 7.91 -3.86
N LEU A 49 2.83 7.03 -3.88
CA LEU A 49 3.03 5.59 -3.66
C LEU A 49 2.51 4.82 -4.86
N ARG A 50 3.31 3.87 -5.33
CA ARG A 50 2.99 2.98 -6.44
C ARG A 50 3.18 1.53 -6.04
N LEU A 51 2.14 0.73 -6.24
CA LEU A 51 2.19 -0.72 -6.04
C LEU A 51 2.36 -1.41 -7.39
N ARG A 52 3.39 -2.24 -7.52
CA ARG A 52 3.70 -3.03 -8.72
C ARG A 52 3.73 -4.51 -8.40
N CYS A 53 3.37 -5.33 -9.37
CA CYS A 53 3.56 -6.78 -9.35
C CYS A 53 4.36 -7.19 -10.59
N SER A 54 5.45 -7.93 -10.38
CA SER A 54 6.33 -8.41 -11.44
C SER A 54 5.98 -9.83 -11.91
N ALA A 55 4.94 -10.45 -11.36
CA ALA A 55 4.46 -11.75 -11.80
C ALA A 55 4.01 -11.72 -13.28
N ARG A 56 4.20 -12.84 -13.98
CA ARG A 56 3.81 -13.00 -15.40
C ARG A 56 2.31 -12.81 -15.60
N ALA A 57 1.51 -13.42 -14.73
CA ALA A 57 0.08 -13.15 -14.62
C ALA A 57 -0.12 -12.10 -13.54
N ARG A 58 -0.32 -10.85 -13.94
CA ARG A 58 -0.51 -9.75 -12.99
C ARG A 58 -1.93 -9.76 -12.45
N PRO A 59 -2.13 -9.83 -11.13
CA PRO A 59 -3.47 -9.71 -10.55
C PRO A 59 -3.97 -8.28 -10.67
N SER A 60 -5.29 -8.09 -10.59
CA SER A 60 -5.87 -6.79 -10.27
C SER A 60 -5.48 -6.42 -8.85
N MET A 61 -4.85 -5.26 -8.68
CA MET A 61 -4.30 -4.79 -7.41
C MET A 61 -5.06 -3.56 -6.91
N HIS A 62 -4.94 -3.31 -5.62
CA HIS A 62 -5.42 -2.11 -4.97
C HIS A 62 -4.52 -1.74 -3.80
N MET A 63 -4.50 -0.45 -3.47
CA MET A 63 -3.76 0.10 -2.36
C MET A 63 -4.64 1.09 -1.60
N ALA A 64 -4.68 0.97 -0.27
CA ALA A 64 -5.44 1.87 0.60
C ALA A 64 -4.53 2.42 1.69
N LEU A 65 -4.58 3.73 1.93
CA LEU A 65 -3.85 4.42 2.98
C LEU A 65 -4.81 4.83 4.10
N PHE A 66 -4.42 4.58 5.35
CA PHE A 66 -5.18 4.88 6.55
C PHE A 66 -4.34 5.75 7.49
N ASP A 67 -5.00 6.61 8.26
CA ASP A 67 -4.36 7.27 9.40
C ASP A 67 -4.15 6.24 10.53
N GLY A 68 -3.00 6.25 11.21
CA GLY A 68 -2.75 5.35 12.34
C GLY A 68 -1.31 4.82 12.45
N GLY A 69 -0.94 4.30 13.63
CA GLY A 69 0.43 3.94 13.96
C GLY A 69 0.72 2.44 14.14
N GLY A 70 -0.28 1.58 13.97
CA GLY A 70 -0.16 0.15 14.25
C GLY A 70 -0.90 -0.71 13.24
N ARG A 71 -0.78 -2.03 13.36
CA ARG A 71 -1.46 -2.97 12.49
C ARG A 71 -2.98 -2.82 12.62
N LEU A 72 -3.65 -2.60 11.49
CA LEU A 72 -5.10 -2.48 11.45
C LEU A 72 -5.73 -3.86 11.61
N GLY A 73 -6.74 -3.96 12.47
CA GLY A 73 -7.58 -5.15 12.63
C GLY A 73 -8.75 -5.17 11.64
N GLY A 74 -9.59 -6.20 11.74
CA GLY A 74 -10.77 -6.36 10.87
C GLY A 74 -11.79 -5.22 10.99
N THR A 75 -11.88 -4.57 12.15
CA THR A 75 -12.77 -3.41 12.39
C THR A 75 -12.24 -2.10 11.82
N ASP A 76 -10.92 -2.01 11.60
CA ASP A 76 -10.25 -0.76 11.24
C ASP A 76 -9.88 -0.74 9.75
N ALA A 77 -9.58 -1.90 9.17
CA ALA A 77 -9.24 -2.07 7.76
C ALA A 77 -10.47 -1.99 6.84
N VAL A 78 -11.30 -0.95 6.99
CA VAL A 78 -12.51 -0.73 6.19
C VAL A 78 -12.20 0.32 5.12
N VAL A 79 -12.23 -0.07 3.84
CA VAL A 79 -11.78 0.78 2.72
C VAL A 79 -12.51 2.13 2.65
N SER A 80 -13.79 2.21 3.03
CA SER A 80 -14.52 3.49 3.07
C SER A 80 -14.00 4.49 4.12
N ARG A 81 -13.18 4.04 5.08
CA ARG A 81 -12.48 4.87 6.06
C ARG A 81 -11.04 5.20 5.64
N ALA A 82 -10.59 4.69 4.49
CA ALA A 82 -9.26 5.01 3.99
C ALA A 82 -9.16 6.49 3.66
N ARG A 83 -8.03 7.10 4.02
CA ARG A 83 -7.67 8.47 3.65
C ARG A 83 -7.54 8.61 2.14
N ALA A 84 -7.00 7.59 1.48
CA ALA A 84 -6.86 7.55 0.03
C ALA A 84 -6.82 6.10 -0.48
N THR A 85 -7.28 5.93 -1.72
CA THR A 85 -7.28 4.65 -2.44
C THR A 85 -6.71 4.83 -3.84
N SER A 86 -6.07 3.78 -4.35
CA SER A 86 -5.56 3.79 -5.72
C SER A 86 -6.70 3.66 -6.71
N GLU A 87 -6.57 4.27 -7.89
CA GLU A 87 -7.53 4.12 -9.01
C GLU A 87 -8.99 4.38 -8.60
N GLY A 88 -9.22 5.31 -7.67
CA GLY A 88 -10.57 5.65 -7.18
C GLY A 88 -11.26 4.53 -6.39
N GLY A 89 -10.51 3.57 -5.85
CA GLY A 89 -11.04 2.42 -5.11
C GLY A 89 -11.29 1.17 -5.96
N VAL A 90 -11.01 1.24 -7.27
CA VAL A 90 -11.19 0.11 -8.18
C VAL A 90 -9.93 -0.76 -8.20
N TYR A 91 -10.12 -2.08 -8.20
CA TYR A 91 -9.02 -3.01 -8.44
C TYR A 91 -8.63 -2.99 -9.92
N ALA A 92 -7.36 -2.74 -10.21
CA ALA A 92 -6.88 -2.59 -11.58
C ALA A 92 -5.49 -3.23 -11.78
N HIS A 93 -5.13 -3.51 -13.03
CA HIS A 93 -3.84 -4.10 -13.40
C HIS A 93 -3.08 -3.29 -14.48
N PRO A 94 -2.93 -1.96 -14.32
CA PRO A 94 -2.23 -1.15 -15.32
C PRO A 94 -0.77 -1.61 -15.47
N PRO A 95 -0.16 -1.48 -16.67
CA PRO A 95 1.20 -1.98 -16.93
C PRO A 95 2.27 -1.49 -15.95
N GLY A 96 2.12 -0.27 -15.42
CA GLY A 96 3.03 0.34 -14.45
C GLY A 96 2.69 0.08 -12.98
N GLY A 97 1.63 -0.67 -12.68
CA GLY A 97 1.08 -0.80 -11.33
C GLY A 97 0.14 0.34 -10.92
N VAL A 98 -0.58 0.17 -9.82
CA VAL A 98 -1.59 1.12 -9.34
C VAL A 98 -0.98 2.22 -8.49
N LEU A 99 -1.59 3.41 -8.51
CA LEU A 99 -1.04 4.60 -7.87
C LEU A 99 -2.03 5.23 -6.89
N LEU A 100 -1.55 5.63 -5.72
CA LEU A 100 -2.31 6.56 -4.88
C LEU A 100 -2.25 7.98 -5.46
N PRO A 101 -3.31 8.80 -5.32
CA PRO A 101 -3.24 10.22 -5.63
C PRO A 101 -2.02 10.86 -4.94
N ARG A 102 -1.35 11.83 -5.60
CA ARG A 102 -0.29 12.61 -4.95
C ARG A 102 -0.90 13.38 -3.78
N MET A 103 -0.27 13.29 -2.61
CA MET A 103 -0.79 13.88 -1.39
C MET A 103 0.29 14.66 -0.66
N HIS A 104 -0.13 15.71 0.04
CA HIS A 104 0.65 16.35 1.09
C HIS A 104 0.15 15.82 2.44
N LEU A 105 0.98 15.02 3.12
CA LEU A 105 0.64 14.44 4.42
C LEU A 105 1.29 15.24 5.55
N HIS A 106 0.61 15.35 6.68
CA HIS A 106 1.18 15.91 7.91
C HIS A 106 2.17 14.91 8.54
N SER A 107 2.99 15.40 9.47
CA SER A 107 3.83 14.51 10.29
C SER A 107 2.96 13.57 11.11
N GLY A 108 3.34 12.30 11.19
CA GLY A 108 2.56 11.28 11.87
C GLY A 108 2.80 9.91 11.27
N THR A 109 1.92 8.98 11.61
CA THR A 109 1.99 7.61 11.15
C THR A 109 0.78 7.25 10.31
N PHE A 110 1.01 6.48 9.25
CA PHE A 110 -0.01 6.02 8.33
C PHE A 110 0.21 4.54 8.01
N VAL A 111 -0.87 3.82 7.76
CA VAL A 111 -0.81 2.40 7.40
C VAL A 111 -1.31 2.22 5.98
N CYS A 112 -0.51 1.56 5.17
CA CYS A 112 -0.84 1.25 3.78
C CYS A 112 -1.11 -0.25 3.64
N ILE A 113 -2.32 -0.62 3.24
CA ILE A 113 -2.70 -2.00 2.91
C ILE A 113 -2.53 -2.22 1.41
N LEU A 114 -1.80 -3.27 1.05
CA LEU A 114 -1.54 -3.67 -0.33
C LEU A 114 -2.31 -4.96 -0.63
N SER A 115 -3.20 -4.98 -1.61
CA SER A 115 -4.07 -6.13 -1.85
C SER A 115 -4.23 -6.47 -3.32
N THR A 116 -4.68 -7.70 -3.57
CA THR A 116 -5.17 -8.17 -4.86
C THR A 116 -6.68 -8.38 -4.79
N PHE A 117 -7.37 -8.44 -5.94
CA PHE A 117 -8.81 -8.63 -5.96
C PHE A 117 -9.17 -10.02 -5.44
N GLU A 118 -8.59 -11.03 -6.08
CA GLU A 118 -8.60 -12.42 -5.66
C GLU A 118 -7.32 -12.76 -4.88
N PRO A 119 -7.40 -13.64 -3.88
CA PRO A 119 -6.22 -14.21 -3.21
C PRO A 119 -5.26 -14.81 -4.23
N CYS A 120 -4.01 -14.39 -4.22
CA CYS A 120 -2.98 -15.00 -5.07
C CYS A 120 -1.59 -14.88 -4.46
N ASP A 121 -0.74 -15.85 -4.78
CA ASP A 121 0.68 -15.82 -4.46
C ASP A 121 1.42 -15.02 -5.52
N ALA A 122 1.96 -13.86 -5.14
CA ALA A 122 2.71 -13.03 -6.07
C ALA A 122 3.67 -12.07 -5.35
N PRO A 123 4.87 -11.82 -5.92
CA PRO A 123 5.75 -10.78 -5.45
C PRO A 123 5.21 -9.39 -5.81
N PHE A 124 5.48 -8.41 -4.96
CA PHE A 124 5.19 -7.01 -5.22
C PHE A 124 6.36 -6.10 -4.88
N GLU A 125 6.32 -4.90 -5.46
CA GLU A 125 7.16 -3.77 -5.09
C GLU A 125 6.26 -2.57 -4.74
N LEU A 126 6.45 -2.02 -3.54
CA LEU A 126 5.93 -0.72 -3.17
C LEU A 126 7.02 0.33 -3.42
N VAL A 127 6.81 1.17 -4.42
CA VAL A 127 7.69 2.30 -4.75
C VAL A 127 7.12 3.54 -4.08
N ILE A 128 7.90 4.16 -3.21
CA ILE A 128 7.52 5.36 -2.46
C ILE A 128 8.40 6.51 -2.92
N PHE A 129 7.78 7.63 -3.28
CA PHE A 129 8.45 8.89 -3.51
C PHE A 129 8.07 9.84 -2.38
N ALA A 130 9.06 10.36 -1.66
CA ALA A 130 8.85 11.25 -0.53
C ALA A 130 9.93 12.33 -0.46
N SER A 131 9.65 13.43 0.24
CA SER A 131 10.66 14.44 0.57
C SER A 131 11.88 13.78 1.25
N GLN A 132 13.08 14.27 0.96
CA GLN A 132 14.32 13.66 1.47
C GLN A 132 14.34 13.61 3.00
N GLY A 133 14.69 12.45 3.57
CA GLY A 133 14.86 12.28 5.02
C GLY A 133 13.58 12.48 5.86
N SER A 134 12.41 12.54 5.23
CA SER A 134 11.16 12.80 5.96
C SER A 134 10.39 11.54 6.36
N MET A 135 10.76 10.39 5.80
CA MET A 135 9.97 9.16 5.88
C MET A 135 10.84 7.97 6.27
N ARG A 136 10.29 7.14 7.17
CA ARG A 136 10.66 5.74 7.39
C ARG A 136 9.47 4.86 7.00
N CYS A 137 9.75 3.69 6.44
CA CYS A 137 8.71 2.71 6.14
C CYS A 137 9.11 1.33 6.63
N ASP A 138 8.20 0.65 7.32
CA ASP A 138 8.42 -0.68 7.90
C ASP A 138 7.26 -1.62 7.53
N LYS A 139 7.57 -2.90 7.35
CA LYS A 139 6.52 -3.93 7.21
C LYS A 139 5.95 -4.25 8.58
N LEU A 140 4.63 -4.22 8.72
CA LEU A 140 3.97 -4.68 9.93
C LEU A 140 3.82 -6.20 9.86
N HIS A 141 4.40 -6.88 10.84
CA HIS A 141 4.25 -8.32 11.02
C HIS A 141 2.87 -8.62 11.62
N ALA A 142 2.34 -9.80 11.32
CA ALA A 142 1.12 -10.31 11.94
C ALA A 142 1.45 -10.96 13.28
#